data_AF-A0A0F9S4V3-F1
#
_entry.id   AF-A0A0F9S4V3-F1
#
_cell.length_a   1.000
_cell.length_b   1.000
_cell.length_c   1.000
_cell.angle_alpha   90.00
_cell.angle_beta   90.00
_cell.angle_gamma   90.00
#
_symmetry.space_group_name_H-M   'P 1'
#
loop_
_entity.id
_entity.type
_entity.pdbx_description
1 polymer ?
#
loop_
_entity_poly.entity_id
_entity_poly.type
_entity_poly.pdbx_seq_one_letter_code
_entity_poly.pdbx_strand_id
1 'polypeptide(L)'
;MKSWKPPKPQEIYDLFQNSRSRLIQSEVHLLEATIESLVRFEDEIQGRGYTPVAINFWDYKDKLADKSVFRPKHEEILSDNVRNYLINDLNNVIIHREVDISPSSTPDIVINALIPRSSQDQNRVISIVVEVKRRWHQKLKNNMQDQLLEKYMKPRDLSHGLYLVGWFESEYWDPDDSKLKSPSIKRFQSIPDLNNYLQAQAQELSKEGFFIKGKVLDISLNDIHLKRYRSL
;
A
#
# COMPACT_ATOMS: atom_id res chain seq x y z
N MET A 1 -25.20 -11.50 10.68
CA MET A 1 -26.25 -11.44 9.63
C MET A 1 -26.07 -10.15 8.82
N LYS A 2 -26.10 -10.24 7.49
CA LYS A 2 -25.73 -9.19 6.52
C LYS A 2 -26.63 -7.95 6.63
N SER A 3 -26.06 -6.75 6.72
CA SER A 3 -26.77 -5.46 6.58
C SER A 3 -26.51 -4.84 5.20
N TRP A 4 -26.83 -5.55 4.13
CA TRP A 4 -26.82 -4.95 2.80
C TRP A 4 -27.94 -3.89 2.74
N LYS A 5 -27.57 -2.64 2.50
CA LYS A 5 -28.52 -1.55 2.23
C LYS A 5 -28.39 -1.18 0.75
N PRO A 6 -29.49 -1.15 -0.02
CA PRO A 6 -29.42 -0.75 -1.42
C PRO A 6 -28.93 0.70 -1.53
N PRO A 7 -28.09 1.02 -2.52
CA PRO A 7 -27.67 2.38 -2.79
C PRO A 7 -28.85 3.27 -3.18
N LYS A 8 -28.79 4.56 -2.84
CA LYS A 8 -29.75 5.56 -3.31
C LYS A 8 -29.56 5.79 -4.82
N PRO A 9 -30.62 6.18 -5.57
CA PRO A 9 -30.53 6.46 -7.00
C PRO A 9 -29.42 7.46 -7.38
N GLN A 10 -29.18 8.47 -6.54
CA GLN A 10 -28.09 9.43 -6.75
C GLN A 10 -26.71 8.77 -6.62
N GLU A 11 -26.50 7.89 -5.64
CA GLU A 11 -25.25 7.14 -5.49
C GLU A 11 -24.97 6.27 -6.71
N ILE A 12 -26.02 5.68 -7.30
CA ILE A 12 -25.91 4.92 -8.55
C ILE A 12 -25.51 5.84 -9.71
N TYR A 13 -26.15 7.01 -9.84
CA TYR A 13 -25.82 7.98 -10.88
C TYR A 13 -24.35 8.43 -10.81
N ASP A 14 -23.86 8.74 -9.61
CA ASP A 14 -22.48 9.21 -9.41
C ASP A 14 -21.44 8.11 -9.62
N LEU A 15 -21.79 6.84 -9.39
CA LEU A 15 -20.97 5.69 -9.80
C LEU A 15 -20.81 5.60 -11.33
N PHE A 16 -21.82 6.00 -12.10
CA PHE A 16 -21.73 5.99 -13.57
C PHE A 16 -20.94 7.17 -14.14
N GLN A 17 -20.77 8.26 -13.39
CA GLN A 17 -20.01 9.43 -13.86
C GLN A 17 -18.49 9.21 -13.88
N ASN A 18 -17.98 8.27 -13.07
CA ASN A 18 -16.56 7.95 -13.02
C ASN A 18 -16.37 6.44 -12.80
N SER A 19 -15.74 5.76 -13.76
CA SER A 19 -15.52 4.30 -13.72
C SER A 19 -14.63 3.84 -12.55
N ARG A 20 -13.88 4.77 -11.95
CA ARG A 20 -13.08 4.52 -10.76
C ARG A 20 -13.89 4.62 -9.48
N SER A 21 -15.06 5.27 -9.48
CA SER A 21 -15.87 5.47 -8.28
C SER A 21 -16.16 4.14 -7.56
N ARG A 22 -16.10 4.18 -6.23
CA ARG A 22 -16.43 3.04 -5.36
C ARG A 22 -17.40 3.47 -4.27
N LEU A 23 -18.47 2.68 -4.12
CA LEU A 23 -19.39 2.82 -2.99
C LEU A 23 -18.96 1.90 -1.86
N ILE A 24 -18.47 2.49 -0.78
CA ILE A 24 -17.99 1.73 0.37
C ILE A 24 -19.10 1.56 1.41
N GLN A 25 -19.36 0.31 1.77
CA GLN A 25 -20.42 -0.08 2.72
C GLN A 25 -19.91 -0.98 3.86
N SER A 26 -18.67 -1.45 3.77
CA SER A 26 -18.06 -2.41 4.67
C SER A 26 -16.54 -2.26 4.65
N GLU A 27 -15.88 -2.82 5.65
CA GLU A 27 -14.43 -2.90 5.79
C GLU A 27 -13.80 -3.66 4.62
N VAL A 28 -14.48 -4.69 4.09
CA VAL A 28 -14.02 -5.42 2.88
C VAL A 28 -14.02 -4.54 1.64
N HIS A 29 -15.07 -3.72 1.43
CA HIS A 29 -15.08 -2.78 0.30
C HIS A 29 -13.94 -1.74 0.43
N LEU A 30 -13.68 -1.26 1.66
CA LEU A 30 -12.60 -0.30 1.91
C LEU A 30 -11.22 -0.91 1.65
N LEU A 31 -11.02 -2.17 2.05
CA LEU A 31 -9.81 -2.93 1.77
C LEU A 31 -9.61 -3.13 0.25
N GLU A 32 -10.66 -3.51 -0.47
CA GLU A 32 -10.62 -3.66 -1.93
C GLU A 32 -10.29 -2.35 -2.63
N ALA A 33 -10.98 -1.25 -2.28
CA ALA A 33 -10.70 0.07 -2.84
C ALA A 33 -9.27 0.55 -2.55
N THR A 34 -8.74 0.24 -1.35
CA THR A 34 -7.34 0.53 -0.99
C THR A 34 -6.37 -0.27 -1.87
N ILE A 35 -6.62 -1.56 -2.10
CA ILE A 35 -5.79 -2.39 -2.99
C ILE A 35 -5.81 -1.87 -4.42
N GLU A 36 -6.99 -1.52 -4.95
CA GLU A 36 -7.13 -0.93 -6.28
C GLU A 36 -6.42 0.43 -6.40
N SER A 37 -6.46 1.25 -5.35
CA SER A 37 -5.71 2.50 -5.25
C SER A 37 -4.21 2.25 -5.34
N LEU A 38 -3.70 1.25 -4.62
CA LEU A 38 -2.29 0.86 -4.69
C LEU A 38 -1.87 0.28 -6.07
N VAL A 39 -2.80 -0.30 -6.84
CA VAL A 39 -2.53 -0.69 -8.23
C VAL A 39 -2.31 0.56 -9.09
N ARG A 40 -3.17 1.58 -8.95
CA ARG A 40 -2.98 2.87 -9.65
C ARG A 40 -1.68 3.55 -9.22
N PHE A 41 -1.33 3.45 -7.93
CA PHE A 41 -0.06 3.98 -7.45
C PHE A 41 1.14 3.29 -8.10
N GLU A 42 1.11 1.97 -8.21
CA GLU A 42 2.14 1.20 -8.90
C GLU A 42 2.29 1.65 -10.36
N ASP A 43 1.17 1.88 -11.05
CA ASP A 43 1.17 2.39 -12.42
C ASP A 43 1.84 3.77 -12.51
N GLU A 44 1.62 4.67 -11.54
CA GLU A 44 2.31 5.97 -11.47
C GLU A 44 3.80 5.83 -11.18
N ILE A 45 4.17 4.99 -10.20
CA ILE A 45 5.57 4.70 -9.86
C ILE A 45 6.33 4.21 -11.09
N GLN A 46 5.75 3.24 -11.80
CA GLN A 46 6.35 2.61 -12.98
C GLN A 46 6.15 3.42 -14.27
N GLY A 47 5.43 4.55 -14.22
CA GLY A 47 5.19 5.41 -15.39
C GLY A 47 4.33 4.78 -16.48
N ARG A 48 3.39 3.90 -16.12
CA ARG A 48 2.38 3.34 -17.03
C ARG A 48 1.31 4.39 -17.33
N GLY A 49 1.69 5.44 -18.06
CA GLY A 49 0.82 6.55 -18.48
C GLY A 49 1.41 7.95 -18.33
N TYR A 50 2.49 8.11 -17.56
CA TYR A 50 3.15 9.41 -17.27
C TYR A 50 4.66 9.21 -17.01
N THR A 51 5.38 10.27 -16.62
CA THR A 51 6.78 10.16 -16.20
C THR A 51 6.91 9.24 -14.96
N PRO A 52 7.71 8.16 -15.01
CA PRO A 52 7.93 7.29 -13.85
C PRO A 52 8.42 8.07 -12.64
N VAL A 53 7.85 7.79 -11.47
CA VAL A 53 8.25 8.41 -10.19
C VAL A 53 9.00 7.45 -9.27
N ALA A 54 9.34 6.24 -9.75
CA ALA A 54 10.17 5.27 -9.02
C ALA A 54 11.45 5.90 -8.44
N ILE A 55 12.09 6.81 -9.17
CA ILE A 55 13.29 7.54 -8.73
C ILE A 55 13.12 8.25 -7.38
N ASN A 56 11.91 8.65 -7.01
CA ASN A 56 11.65 9.32 -5.73
C ASN A 56 11.91 8.41 -4.52
N PHE A 57 12.01 7.09 -4.72
CA PHE A 57 12.30 6.09 -3.69
C PHE A 57 13.77 5.67 -3.63
N TRP A 58 14.63 6.27 -4.47
CA TRP A 58 16.04 5.92 -4.58
C TRP A 58 16.92 7.17 -4.37
N ASP A 59 17.97 7.04 -3.58
CA ASP A 59 19.00 8.05 -3.39
C ASP A 59 20.11 7.89 -4.42
N TYR A 60 20.40 8.96 -5.14
CA TYR A 60 21.55 9.03 -6.05
C TYR A 60 22.85 9.04 -5.24
N LYS A 61 23.81 8.26 -5.70
CA LYS A 61 25.17 8.26 -5.17
C LYS A 61 26.13 8.31 -6.34
N ASP A 62 26.82 9.43 -6.44
CA ASP A 62 27.88 9.58 -7.41
C ASP A 62 29.04 8.64 -7.04
N LYS A 63 29.53 7.87 -8.01
CA LYS A 63 30.80 7.15 -7.89
C LYS A 63 31.80 7.88 -8.76
N LEU A 64 33.01 8.06 -8.22
CA LEU A 64 34.19 8.63 -8.91
C LEU A 64 34.56 7.95 -10.26
N ALA A 65 33.83 6.92 -10.70
CA ALA A 65 34.06 6.19 -11.93
C ALA A 65 32.73 5.97 -12.68
N ASP A 66 32.44 6.87 -13.64
CA ASP A 66 31.54 6.78 -14.82
C ASP A 66 30.14 6.12 -14.73
N LYS A 67 29.70 5.64 -13.56
CA LYS A 67 28.38 5.03 -13.37
C LYS A 67 27.67 5.62 -12.17
N SER A 68 26.54 6.25 -12.44
CA SER A 68 25.52 6.59 -11.47
C SER A 68 25.01 5.33 -10.78
N VAL A 69 25.11 5.27 -9.45
CA VAL A 69 24.51 4.19 -8.65
C VAL A 69 23.49 4.75 -7.68
N PHE A 70 22.55 3.90 -7.25
CA PHE A 70 21.42 4.28 -6.44
C PHE A 70 21.24 3.35 -5.25
N ARG A 71 20.70 3.87 -4.15
CA ARG A 71 20.31 3.06 -2.99
C ARG A 71 18.85 3.32 -2.64
N PRO A 72 18.08 2.32 -2.20
CA PRO A 72 16.74 2.56 -1.71
C PRO A 72 16.75 3.51 -0.51
N LYS A 73 15.80 4.43 -0.50
CA LYS A 73 15.54 5.32 0.63
C LYS A 73 15.07 4.55 1.88
N HIS A 74 14.99 5.26 2.99
CA HIS A 74 14.50 4.75 4.27
C HIS A 74 13.03 4.29 4.20
N GLU A 75 12.61 3.43 5.13
CA GLU A 75 11.28 2.82 5.15
C GLU A 75 10.14 3.83 5.25
N GLU A 76 10.37 4.87 6.06
CA GLU A 76 9.44 5.97 6.30
C GLU A 76 9.02 6.64 4.99
N ILE A 77 9.96 6.79 4.04
CA ILE A 77 9.67 7.36 2.72
C ILE A 77 8.64 6.52 1.97
N LEU A 78 8.70 5.20 2.06
CA LEU A 78 7.70 4.34 1.41
C LEU A 78 6.33 4.51 2.07
N SER A 79 6.28 4.45 3.41
CA SER A 79 5.03 4.61 4.15
C SER A 79 4.36 5.97 3.89
N ASP A 80 5.14 7.05 3.95
CA ASP A 80 4.66 8.42 3.72
C ASP A 80 4.13 8.61 2.29
N ASN A 81 4.82 8.08 1.29
CA ASN A 81 4.37 8.18 -0.10
C ASN A 81 3.09 7.36 -0.34
N VAL A 82 3.01 6.13 0.19
CA VAL A 82 1.79 5.32 0.14
C VAL A 82 0.64 6.08 0.80
N ARG A 83 0.87 6.65 1.98
CA ARG A 83 -0.15 7.40 2.71
C ARG A 83 -0.64 8.62 1.94
N ASN A 84 0.28 9.46 1.46
CA ASN A 84 -0.07 10.67 0.71
C ASN A 84 -0.81 10.32 -0.58
N TYR A 85 -0.43 9.24 -1.25
CA TYR A 85 -1.14 8.75 -2.42
C TYR A 85 -2.57 8.33 -2.08
N LEU A 86 -2.74 7.49 -1.06
CA LEU A 86 -4.05 7.01 -0.62
C LEU A 86 -4.97 8.16 -0.20
N ILE A 87 -4.45 9.19 0.49
CA ILE A 87 -5.21 10.40 0.83
C ILE A 87 -5.77 11.06 -0.43
N ASN A 88 -4.93 11.24 -1.45
CA ASN A 88 -5.35 11.91 -2.67
C ASN A 88 -6.32 11.04 -3.49
N ASP A 89 -5.99 9.77 -3.72
CA ASP A 89 -6.78 8.92 -4.60
C ASP A 89 -8.10 8.46 -3.95
N LEU A 90 -8.10 8.03 -2.68
CA LEU A 90 -9.32 7.55 -2.03
C LEU A 90 -10.36 8.65 -1.82
N ASN A 91 -9.95 9.89 -1.56
CA ASN A 91 -10.88 11.02 -1.49
C ASN A 91 -11.54 11.36 -2.84
N ASN A 92 -10.92 10.95 -3.95
CA ASN A 92 -11.47 11.15 -5.30
C ASN A 92 -12.30 9.94 -5.78
N VAL A 93 -12.01 8.76 -5.26
CA VAL A 93 -12.60 7.49 -5.70
C VAL A 93 -13.77 7.05 -4.82
N ILE A 94 -13.70 7.30 -3.51
CA ILE A 94 -14.78 6.94 -2.60
C ILE A 94 -15.83 8.04 -2.62
N ILE A 95 -17.01 7.71 -3.14
CA ILE A 95 -18.11 8.66 -3.22
C ILE A 95 -18.91 8.70 -1.90
N HIS A 96 -19.37 9.90 -1.54
CA HIS A 96 -20.30 10.14 -0.42
C HIS A 96 -19.82 9.67 0.96
N ARG A 97 -18.50 9.58 1.15
CA ARG A 97 -17.88 9.27 2.43
C ARG A 97 -16.68 10.19 2.63
N GLU A 98 -16.51 10.66 3.86
CA GLU A 98 -15.27 11.27 4.29
C GLU A 98 -14.28 10.15 4.62
N VAL A 99 -13.09 10.23 4.02
CA VAL A 99 -11.99 9.29 4.29
C VAL A 99 -10.94 10.03 5.11
N ASP A 100 -10.66 9.50 6.29
CA ASP A 100 -9.58 9.99 7.16
C ASP A 100 -8.43 9.00 7.19
N ILE A 101 -7.22 9.50 6.98
CA ILE A 101 -5.99 8.70 7.01
C ILE A 101 -5.01 9.38 7.96
N SER A 102 -5.03 8.93 9.20
CA SER A 102 -4.21 9.51 10.27
C SER A 102 -2.78 8.95 10.24
N PRO A 103 -1.76 9.80 10.50
CA PRO A 103 -0.46 9.28 10.91
C PRO A 103 -0.65 8.68 12.29
N SER A 104 -0.08 7.51 12.55
CA SER A 104 0.00 7.04 13.92
C SER A 104 1.45 6.71 14.25
N SER A 105 1.80 6.82 15.53
CA SER A 105 3.11 6.36 15.99
C SER A 105 3.29 4.86 15.77
N THR A 106 2.17 4.10 15.70
CA THR A 106 2.01 2.70 15.28
C THR A 106 0.51 2.33 15.21
N PRO A 107 -0.06 1.72 14.14
CA PRO A 107 0.51 1.19 12.89
C PRO A 107 0.95 2.25 11.85
N ASP A 108 1.59 1.80 10.78
CA ASP A 108 2.07 2.69 9.70
C ASP A 108 0.95 3.55 9.10
N ILE A 109 -0.21 2.95 8.77
CA ILE A 109 -1.36 3.67 8.21
C ILE A 109 -2.69 3.10 8.76
N VAL A 110 -3.58 3.96 9.22
CA VAL A 110 -4.99 3.63 9.51
C VAL A 110 -5.88 4.39 8.54
N ILE A 111 -6.81 3.69 7.89
CA ILE A 111 -7.77 4.28 6.95
C ILE A 111 -9.16 4.12 7.53
N ASN A 112 -9.84 5.24 7.76
CA ASN A 112 -11.19 5.32 8.27
C ASN A 112 -12.12 5.87 7.18
N ALA A 113 -13.30 5.29 7.02
CA ALA A 113 -14.36 5.88 6.20
C ALA A 113 -15.63 6.05 7.03
N LEU A 114 -16.20 7.27 7.00
CA LEU A 114 -17.44 7.60 7.69
C LEU A 114 -18.64 7.19 6.83
N ILE A 115 -19.40 6.20 7.29
CA ILE A 115 -20.67 5.76 6.69
C ILE A 115 -21.82 6.47 7.40
N PRO A 116 -22.42 7.52 6.80
CA PRO A 116 -23.69 8.05 7.27
C PRO A 116 -24.76 6.98 7.35
N ARG A 117 -25.33 6.83 8.55
CA ARG A 117 -26.60 6.13 8.75
C ARG A 117 -27.74 7.16 8.68
N SER A 118 -28.97 6.69 8.49
CA SER A 118 -30.16 7.54 8.43
C SER A 118 -30.23 8.49 9.63
N SER A 119 -30.97 9.59 9.49
CA SER A 119 -31.03 10.77 10.39
C SER A 119 -31.25 10.54 11.90
N GLN A 120 -31.45 9.30 12.36
CA GLN A 120 -31.60 8.92 13.77
C GLN A 120 -30.47 8.03 14.31
N ASP A 121 -29.57 7.52 13.45
CA ASP A 121 -28.43 6.68 13.83
C ASP A 121 -27.13 7.47 13.73
N GLN A 122 -26.22 7.28 14.69
CA GLN A 122 -24.86 7.82 14.60
C GLN A 122 -24.12 7.25 13.38
N ASN A 123 -23.25 8.07 12.79
CA ASN A 123 -22.37 7.63 11.71
C ASN A 123 -21.57 6.41 12.14
N ARG A 124 -21.50 5.40 11.26
CA ARG A 124 -20.65 4.23 11.47
C ARG A 124 -19.28 4.52 10.88
N VAL A 125 -18.22 4.36 11.65
CA VAL A 125 -16.85 4.32 11.12
C VAL A 125 -16.54 2.89 10.71
N ILE A 126 -15.98 2.71 9.51
CA ILE A 126 -15.32 1.48 9.11
C ILE A 126 -13.83 1.76 8.98
N SER A 127 -13.00 0.81 9.41
CA SER A 127 -11.57 1.03 9.56
C SER A 127 -10.78 -0.18 9.07
N ILE A 128 -9.65 0.09 8.40
CA ILE A 128 -8.64 -0.92 8.07
C ILE A 128 -7.26 -0.42 8.50
N VAL A 129 -6.34 -1.37 8.75
CA VAL A 129 -4.92 -1.07 9.00
C VAL A 129 -4.09 -1.49 7.81
N VAL A 130 -3.12 -0.66 7.41
CA VAL A 130 -2.07 -1.04 6.47
C VAL A 130 -0.72 -1.03 7.19
N GLU A 131 -0.03 -2.17 7.15
CA GLU A 131 1.33 -2.32 7.64
C GLU A 131 2.28 -2.39 6.45
N VAL A 132 3.27 -1.49 6.41
CA VAL A 132 4.17 -1.32 5.26
C VAL A 132 5.55 -1.86 5.60
N LYS A 133 6.12 -2.68 4.71
CA LYS A 133 7.47 -3.24 4.87
C LYS A 133 8.23 -3.18 3.56
N ARG A 134 9.56 -3.30 3.63
CA ARG A 134 10.44 -3.43 2.46
C ARG A 134 10.81 -4.91 2.24
N ARG A 135 11.05 -5.33 0.99
CA ARG A 135 11.33 -6.75 0.66
C ARG A 135 12.52 -7.36 1.43
N TRP A 136 13.47 -6.55 1.89
CA TRP A 136 14.63 -7.02 2.69
C TRP A 136 14.42 -7.00 4.20
N HIS A 137 13.21 -6.71 4.70
CA HIS A 137 12.92 -6.70 6.13
C HIS A 137 13.20 -8.09 6.76
N GLN A 138 13.94 -8.13 7.87
CA GLN A 138 14.44 -9.38 8.46
C GLN A 138 13.32 -10.29 8.98
N LYS A 139 12.23 -9.70 9.47
CA LYS A 139 11.07 -10.40 10.02
C LYS A 139 9.89 -10.47 9.06
N LEU A 140 10.13 -10.42 7.74
CA LEU A 140 9.04 -10.42 6.74
C LEU A 140 8.07 -11.59 6.93
N LYS A 141 8.58 -12.74 7.40
CA LYS A 141 7.79 -13.95 7.68
C LYS A 141 6.85 -13.84 8.87
N ASN A 142 7.21 -13.10 9.90
CA ASN A 142 6.47 -13.12 11.16
C ASN A 142 5.66 -11.84 11.36
N ASN A 143 6.10 -10.72 10.77
CA ASN A 143 5.50 -9.41 10.97
C ASN A 143 4.02 -9.32 10.56
N MET A 144 3.56 -10.09 9.58
CA MET A 144 2.13 -10.10 9.25
C MET A 144 1.29 -10.60 10.43
N GLN A 145 1.77 -11.63 11.14
CA GLN A 145 1.13 -12.10 12.36
C GLN A 145 1.46 -11.18 13.54
N ASP A 146 2.75 -11.03 13.88
CA ASP A 146 3.20 -10.37 15.10
C ASP A 146 2.84 -8.87 15.14
N GLN A 147 2.94 -8.17 14.00
CA GLN A 147 2.68 -6.73 13.94
C GLN A 147 1.28 -6.44 13.46
N LEU A 148 0.92 -6.84 12.24
CA LEU A 148 -0.38 -6.48 11.68
C LEU A 148 -1.53 -7.10 12.48
N LEU A 149 -1.53 -8.42 12.69
CA LEU A 149 -2.63 -9.07 13.41
C LEU A 149 -2.57 -8.83 14.93
N GLU A 150 -1.51 -9.28 15.60
CA GLU A 150 -1.44 -9.33 17.06
C GLU A 150 -1.28 -7.95 17.71
N LYS A 151 -0.46 -7.06 17.13
CA LYS A 151 -0.17 -5.74 17.71
C LYS A 151 -1.15 -4.66 17.24
N TYR A 152 -1.65 -4.76 16.01
CA TYR A 152 -2.47 -3.68 15.42
C TYR A 152 -3.94 -4.00 15.34
N MET A 153 -4.32 -5.15 14.79
CA MET A 153 -5.72 -5.50 14.57
C MET A 153 -6.43 -5.91 15.87
N LYS A 154 -5.94 -6.94 16.58
CA LYS A 154 -6.60 -7.47 17.79
C LYS A 154 -6.81 -6.42 18.88
N PRO A 155 -5.82 -5.60 19.29
CA PRO A 155 -6.00 -4.66 20.40
C PRO A 155 -6.94 -3.50 20.08
N ARG A 156 -7.22 -3.25 18.80
CA ARG A 156 -8.10 -2.18 18.32
C ARG A 156 -9.45 -2.70 17.83
N ASP A 157 -9.73 -4.00 17.98
CA ASP A 157 -10.93 -4.66 17.48
C ASP A 157 -11.16 -4.44 15.97
N LEU A 158 -10.06 -4.41 15.20
CA LEU A 158 -10.10 -4.23 13.75
C LEU A 158 -10.10 -5.59 13.07
N SER A 159 -11.10 -5.82 12.22
CA SER A 159 -11.28 -7.08 11.52
C SER A 159 -10.51 -7.17 10.20
N HIS A 160 -10.06 -6.04 9.64
CA HIS A 160 -9.47 -6.00 8.29
C HIS A 160 -8.09 -5.35 8.28
N GLY A 161 -7.16 -5.96 7.55
CA GLY A 161 -5.77 -5.49 7.45
C GLY A 161 -5.13 -5.77 6.11
N LEU A 162 -4.18 -4.93 5.72
CA LEU A 162 -3.35 -5.07 4.54
C LEU A 162 -1.88 -5.10 4.95
N TYR A 163 -1.17 -6.14 4.53
CA TYR A 163 0.28 -6.22 4.65
C TYR A 163 0.91 -5.88 3.30
N LEU A 164 1.49 -4.68 3.21
CA LEU A 164 2.06 -4.13 1.98
C LEU A 164 3.58 -4.27 2.00
N VAL A 165 4.15 -4.87 0.96
CA VAL A 165 5.61 -4.99 0.81
C VAL A 165 6.09 -4.27 -0.45
N GLY A 166 6.96 -3.28 -0.26
CA GLY A 166 7.67 -2.63 -1.35
C GLY A 166 8.75 -3.52 -1.94
N TRP A 167 8.63 -3.83 -3.24
CA TRP A 167 9.63 -4.51 -4.04
C TRP A 167 10.56 -3.49 -4.66
N PHE A 168 11.85 -3.54 -4.32
CA PHE A 168 12.86 -2.74 -4.98
C PHE A 168 13.76 -3.66 -5.78
N GLU A 169 14.07 -3.25 -6.98
CA GLU A 169 14.98 -3.90 -7.90
C GLU A 169 15.51 -2.85 -8.87
N SER A 170 16.77 -2.94 -9.25
CA SER A 170 17.35 -2.00 -10.22
C SER A 170 18.69 -2.52 -10.70
N GLU A 171 18.98 -2.36 -11.98
CA GLU A 171 20.34 -2.53 -12.52
C GLU A 171 21.30 -1.44 -12.02
N TYR A 172 20.76 -0.32 -11.53
CA TYR A 172 21.51 0.80 -10.98
C TYR A 172 21.70 0.72 -9.46
N TRP A 173 21.22 -0.34 -8.80
CA TRP A 173 21.40 -0.51 -7.36
C TRP A 173 22.89 -0.63 -7.04
N ASP A 174 23.42 0.25 -6.17
CA ASP A 174 24.79 0.19 -5.68
C ASP A 174 25.13 -1.23 -5.18
N PRO A 175 26.03 -1.96 -5.85
CA PRO A 175 26.35 -3.35 -5.52
C PRO A 175 26.99 -3.50 -4.13
N ASP A 176 27.50 -2.39 -3.57
CA ASP A 176 28.09 -2.35 -2.24
C ASP A 176 27.04 -2.11 -1.13
N ASP A 177 25.74 -1.94 -1.47
CA ASP A 177 24.68 -1.78 -0.46
C ASP A 177 24.47 -3.09 0.32
N SER A 178 24.57 -3.00 1.65
CA SER A 178 24.38 -4.14 2.54
C SER A 178 22.98 -4.76 2.45
N LYS A 179 21.98 -3.99 1.99
CA LYS A 179 20.61 -4.48 1.77
C LYS A 179 20.56 -5.65 0.81
N LEU A 180 21.37 -5.64 -0.26
CA LEU A 180 21.47 -6.73 -1.26
C LEU A 180 21.92 -8.06 -0.64
N LYS A 181 22.59 -8.01 0.53
CA LYS A 181 23.05 -9.20 1.25
C LYS A 181 21.99 -9.80 2.18
N SER A 182 20.81 -9.17 2.30
CA SER A 182 19.73 -9.63 3.17
C SER A 182 19.22 -11.03 2.77
N PRO A 183 18.99 -11.95 3.74
CA PRO A 183 18.44 -13.28 3.45
C PRO A 183 17.10 -13.24 2.70
N SER A 184 16.28 -12.22 2.96
CA SER A 184 14.96 -12.07 2.31
C SER A 184 15.09 -11.81 0.81
N ILE A 185 16.12 -11.06 0.36
CA ILE A 185 16.38 -10.84 -1.07
C ILE A 185 16.77 -12.16 -1.76
N LYS A 186 17.59 -12.99 -1.12
CA LYS A 186 17.96 -14.31 -1.66
C LYS A 186 16.79 -15.30 -1.71
N ARG A 187 15.81 -15.13 -0.83
CA ARG A 187 14.65 -16.03 -0.72
C ARG A 187 13.60 -15.76 -1.78
N PHE A 188 13.32 -14.49 -2.06
CA PHE A 188 12.27 -14.09 -2.99
C PHE A 188 12.91 -13.45 -4.22
N GLN A 189 12.90 -14.20 -5.32
CA GLN A 189 13.59 -13.85 -6.57
C GLN A 189 12.70 -13.07 -7.54
N SER A 190 11.38 -13.13 -7.36
CA SER A 190 10.43 -12.38 -8.19
C SER A 190 9.26 -11.81 -7.38
N ILE A 191 8.60 -10.80 -7.95
CA ILE A 191 7.34 -10.26 -7.42
C ILE A 191 6.27 -11.36 -7.26
N PRO A 192 6.02 -12.24 -8.26
CA PRO A 192 5.11 -13.37 -8.09
C PRO A 192 5.44 -14.27 -6.90
N ASP A 193 6.71 -14.61 -6.68
CA ASP A 193 7.11 -15.48 -5.57
C ASP A 193 6.77 -14.86 -4.21
N LEU A 194 7.12 -13.58 -4.05
CA LEU A 194 6.82 -12.86 -2.82
C LEU A 194 5.31 -12.69 -2.65
N ASN A 195 4.58 -12.33 -3.71
CA ASN A 195 3.14 -12.16 -3.64
C ASN A 195 2.45 -13.47 -3.25
N ASN A 196 2.79 -14.59 -3.87
CA ASN A 196 2.24 -15.91 -3.53
C ASN A 196 2.50 -16.27 -2.06
N TYR A 197 3.72 -16.01 -1.58
CA TYR A 197 4.06 -16.22 -0.16
C TYR A 197 3.20 -15.36 0.77
N LEU A 198 3.04 -14.07 0.48
CA LEU A 198 2.23 -13.17 1.29
C LEU A 198 0.73 -13.53 1.24
N GLN A 199 0.20 -13.94 0.08
CA GLN A 199 -1.19 -14.37 -0.03
C GLN A 199 -1.45 -15.64 0.78
N ALA A 200 -0.56 -16.64 0.71
CA ALA A 200 -0.70 -17.87 1.48
C ALA A 200 -0.71 -17.57 2.99
N GLN A 201 0.21 -16.74 3.46
CA GLN A 201 0.24 -16.32 4.85
C GLN A 201 -1.02 -15.55 5.26
N ALA A 202 -1.46 -14.59 4.43
CA ALA A 202 -2.65 -13.80 4.71
C ALA A 202 -3.91 -14.68 4.79
N GLN A 203 -4.01 -15.69 3.92
CA GLN A 203 -5.09 -16.67 3.94
C GLN A 203 -5.07 -17.53 5.21
N GLU A 204 -3.88 -17.96 5.66
CA GLU A 204 -3.72 -18.73 6.90
C GLU A 204 -4.12 -17.94 8.15
N LEU A 205 -3.85 -16.62 8.15
CA LEU A 205 -4.17 -15.71 9.25
C LEU A 205 -5.60 -15.15 9.18
N SER A 206 -6.28 -15.24 8.04
CA SER A 206 -7.68 -14.82 7.86
C SER A 206 -8.65 -15.84 8.47
N LYS A 207 -8.63 -15.95 9.79
CA LYS A 207 -9.46 -16.84 10.61
C LYS A 207 -10.13 -16.04 11.72
N GLU A 208 -11.12 -16.65 12.38
CA GLU A 208 -11.73 -16.08 13.61
C GLU A 208 -12.31 -14.65 13.43
N GLY A 209 -12.78 -14.33 12.21
CA GLY A 209 -13.36 -13.01 11.90
C GLY A 209 -12.35 -11.97 11.42
N PHE A 210 -11.07 -12.32 11.28
CA PHE A 210 -10.06 -11.47 10.64
C PHE A 210 -9.98 -11.73 9.14
N PHE A 211 -9.76 -10.65 8.39
CA PHE A 211 -9.59 -10.63 6.94
C PHE A 211 -8.32 -9.86 6.61
N ILE A 212 -7.28 -10.59 6.22
CA ILE A 212 -5.97 -10.04 5.89
C ILE A 212 -5.70 -10.26 4.41
N LYS A 213 -5.11 -9.25 3.77
CA LYS A 213 -4.55 -9.37 2.41
C LYS A 213 -3.06 -9.05 2.44
N GLY A 214 -2.30 -9.73 1.60
CA GLY A 214 -0.95 -9.32 1.23
C GLY A 214 -0.98 -8.53 -0.07
N LYS A 215 -0.07 -7.58 -0.26
CA LYS A 215 0.21 -7.01 -1.59
C LYS A 215 1.69 -6.68 -1.71
N VAL A 216 2.26 -6.97 -2.88
CA VAL A 216 3.56 -6.42 -3.29
C VAL A 216 3.31 -5.16 -4.13
N LEU A 217 4.09 -4.12 -3.87
CA LEU A 217 4.12 -2.88 -4.64
C LEU A 217 5.45 -2.77 -5.38
N ASP A 218 5.41 -2.71 -6.71
CA ASP A 218 6.63 -2.59 -7.52
C ASP A 218 7.21 -1.17 -7.50
N ILE A 219 8.38 -1.02 -6.88
CA ILE A 219 9.16 0.23 -6.72
C ILE A 219 10.51 0.08 -7.43
N SER A 220 10.60 -0.83 -8.40
CA SER A 220 11.81 -1.05 -9.18
C SER A 220 12.17 0.20 -9.98
N LEU A 221 13.47 0.47 -10.06
CA LEU A 221 14.04 1.55 -10.88
C LEU A 221 14.64 0.94 -12.13
N ASN A 222 13.85 0.91 -13.20
CA ASN A 222 14.22 0.29 -14.48
C ASN A 222 14.66 1.31 -15.53
N ASP A 223 14.11 2.52 -15.51
CA ASP A 223 14.48 3.60 -16.43
C ASP A 223 14.93 4.84 -15.65
N ILE A 224 16.08 5.40 -16.03
CA ILE A 224 16.53 6.71 -15.55
C ILE A 224 16.44 7.68 -16.71
N HIS A 225 15.60 8.71 -16.58
CA HIS A 225 15.64 9.86 -17.48
C HIS A 225 16.88 10.72 -17.15
N LEU A 226 18.06 10.26 -17.60
CA LEU A 226 19.40 10.81 -17.29
C LEU A 226 19.55 12.31 -17.57
N LYS A 227 18.70 12.89 -18.44
CA LYS A 227 18.73 14.34 -18.74
C LYS A 227 18.44 15.24 -17.53
N ARG A 228 17.79 14.74 -16.47
CA ARG A 228 17.45 15.54 -15.27
C ARG A 228 18.55 15.59 -14.21
N TYR A 229 19.56 14.72 -14.27
CA TYR A 229 20.48 14.48 -13.14
C TYR A 229 21.95 14.79 -13.45
N ARG A 230 22.29 15.20 -14.68
CA ARG A 230 23.64 15.70 -15.02
C ARG A 230 23.84 17.20 -14.69
N SER A 231 22.87 17.84 -14.04
CA SER A 231 22.84 19.29 -13.82
C SER A 231 22.55 19.72 -12.36
N LEU A 232 22.69 18.79 -11.40
CA LEU A 232 22.77 19.07 -9.97
C LEU A 232 24.18 18.74 -9.49
#